data_AF-A0A6I2FZZ3-F1
#
_entry.id   AF-A0A6I2FZZ3-F1
#
_cell.length_a   1.000
_cell.length_b   1.000
_cell.length_c   1.000
_cell.angle_alpha   90.00
_cell.angle_beta   90.00
_cell.angle_gamma   90.00
#
_symmetry.space_group_name_H-M   'P 1'
#
loop_
_entity.id
_entity.type
_entity.pdbx_description
1 polymer ?
#
loop_
_entity_poly.entity_id
_entity_poly.type
_entity_poly.pdbx_seq_one_letter_code
_entity_poly.pdbx_strand_id
1 'polypeptide(L)'
;MPSLPHDPLPEHANVIVDRVVTGVSTGLKPMITSGFLGGGLLAIVVTVIADDGSALEVWHGHIADLPEADWPEDSYGIARAKTALTLRTGLTAEQVHKSHPGLLLPGDVEWWGNTQLQIGGRRVIVSASGLDEIWDQRICEAIADLLVIALAS
;
A
#
# COMPACT_ATOMS: atom_id res chain seq x y z
N MET A 1 4.23 21.12 26.09
CA MET A 1 3.07 20.23 25.85
C MET A 1 3.49 18.84 26.31
N PRO A 2 2.70 18.13 27.12
CA PRO A 2 3.01 16.73 27.44
C PRO A 2 2.82 15.91 26.16
N SER A 3 3.87 15.24 25.71
CA SER A 3 3.80 14.23 24.65
C SER A 3 2.88 13.12 25.12
N LEU A 4 1.83 12.82 24.34
CA LEU A 4 1.03 11.62 24.55
C LEU A 4 1.95 10.39 24.53
N PRO A 5 1.69 9.38 25.36
CA PRO A 5 2.44 8.14 25.27
C PRO A 5 2.22 7.56 23.87
N HIS A 6 3.32 7.43 23.11
CA HIS A 6 3.33 6.63 21.90
C HIS A 6 3.19 5.19 22.35
N ASP A 7 1.95 4.69 22.43
CA ASP A 7 1.77 3.26 22.54
C ASP A 7 2.50 2.66 21.32
N PRO A 8 3.36 1.65 21.49
CA PRO A 8 3.81 0.86 20.36
C PRO A 8 2.55 0.30 19.67
N LEU A 9 2.62 0.04 18.36
CA LEU A 9 1.62 -0.83 17.75
C LEU A 9 1.52 -2.07 18.65
N PRO A 10 0.32 -2.56 19.01
CA PRO A 10 0.21 -3.82 19.71
C PRO A 10 1.09 -4.84 18.98
N GLU A 11 1.81 -5.70 19.69
CA GLU A 11 2.65 -6.76 19.09
C GLU A 11 1.85 -7.64 18.08
N HIS A 12 0.52 -7.52 18.11
CA HIS A 12 -0.45 -8.13 17.23
C HIS A 12 -0.79 -7.33 15.95
N ALA A 13 -0.39 -6.07 15.80
CA ALA A 13 -0.70 -5.25 14.63
C ALA A 13 -0.10 -5.85 13.36
N ASN A 14 1.11 -6.40 13.46
CA ASN A 14 1.82 -7.05 12.37
C ASN A 14 1.04 -8.29 11.92
N VAL A 15 0.56 -9.06 12.90
CA VAL A 15 -0.29 -10.23 12.67
C VAL A 15 -1.62 -9.82 12.04
N ILE A 16 -2.19 -8.67 12.42
CA ILE A 16 -3.42 -8.14 11.85
C ILE A 16 -3.20 -7.70 10.40
N VAL A 17 -2.16 -6.89 10.13
CA VAL A 17 -1.81 -6.44 8.78
C VAL A 17 -1.54 -7.64 7.88
N ASP A 18 -0.72 -8.59 8.34
CA ASP A 18 -0.42 -9.82 7.60
C ASP A 18 -1.68 -10.64 7.29
N ARG A 19 -2.58 -10.79 8.27
CA ARG A 19 -3.88 -11.46 8.07
C ARG A 19 -4.77 -10.74 7.07
N VAL A 20 -4.86 -9.42 7.14
CA VAL A 20 -5.68 -8.61 6.23
C VAL A 20 -5.14 -8.76 4.82
N VAL A 21 -3.84 -8.54 4.61
CA VAL A 21 -3.31 -8.57 3.25
C VAL A 21 -3.26 -9.99 2.70
N THR A 22 -2.96 -11.00 3.53
CA THR A 22 -3.08 -12.42 3.13
C THR A 22 -4.51 -12.79 2.78
N GLY A 23 -5.50 -12.32 3.55
CA GLY A 23 -6.91 -12.56 3.30
C GLY A 23 -7.38 -11.97 1.97
N VAL A 24 -7.05 -10.69 1.73
CA VAL A 24 -7.33 -10.01 0.46
C VAL A 24 -6.63 -10.71 -0.70
N SER A 25 -5.35 -11.06 -0.53
CA SER A 25 -4.56 -11.73 -1.56
C SER A 25 -5.14 -13.10 -1.93
N THR A 26 -5.56 -13.87 -0.93
CA THR A 26 -6.19 -15.17 -1.12
C THR A 26 -7.54 -15.04 -1.83
N GLY A 27 -8.35 -14.05 -1.45
CA GLY A 27 -9.66 -13.80 -2.07
C GLY A 27 -9.57 -13.34 -3.52
N LEU A 28 -8.58 -12.52 -3.85
CA LEU A 28 -8.40 -11.95 -5.19
C LEU A 28 -7.64 -12.87 -6.15
N LYS A 29 -6.89 -13.86 -5.64
CA LYS A 29 -6.06 -14.74 -6.46
C LYS A 29 -6.77 -15.31 -7.70
N PRO A 30 -7.98 -15.89 -7.62
CA PRO A 30 -8.65 -16.43 -8.80
C PRO A 30 -8.98 -15.38 -9.87
N MET A 31 -9.30 -14.15 -9.45
CA MET A 31 -9.63 -13.05 -10.38
C MET A 31 -8.39 -12.52 -11.09
N ILE A 32 -7.26 -12.44 -10.38
CA ILE A 32 -5.99 -12.00 -10.95
C ILE A 32 -5.45 -13.06 -11.92
N THR A 33 -5.39 -14.32 -11.50
CA THR A 33 -4.83 -15.40 -12.35
C THR A 33 -5.72 -15.78 -13.54
N SER A 34 -7.02 -15.47 -13.50
CA SER A 34 -7.91 -15.63 -14.66
C SER A 34 -7.86 -14.45 -15.64
N GLY A 35 -7.08 -13.41 -15.33
CA GLY A 35 -6.94 -12.20 -16.15
C GLY A 35 -8.10 -11.21 -16.01
N PHE A 36 -9.07 -11.46 -15.11
CA PHE A 36 -10.23 -10.58 -14.92
C PHE A 36 -9.83 -9.17 -14.47
N LEU A 37 -8.75 -9.04 -13.68
CA LEU A 37 -8.25 -7.75 -13.18
C LEU A 37 -7.06 -7.16 -13.95
N GLY A 38 -6.67 -7.74 -15.09
CA GLY A 38 -5.62 -7.18 -15.94
C GLY A 38 -4.37 -8.03 -16.13
N GLY A 39 -4.30 -9.23 -15.54
CA GLY A 39 -3.19 -10.16 -15.74
C GLY A 39 -2.62 -10.66 -14.42
N GLY A 40 -1.95 -11.82 -14.46
CA GLY A 40 -1.67 -12.70 -13.33
C GLY A 40 -0.76 -12.21 -12.21
N LEU A 41 -0.48 -10.91 -12.09
CA LEU A 41 0.46 -10.34 -11.12
C LEU A 41 -0.10 -9.12 -10.37
N LEU A 42 0.10 -9.09 -9.05
CA LEU A 42 -0.06 -7.91 -8.21
C LEU A 42 0.94 -7.94 -7.05
N ALA A 43 1.65 -6.85 -6.81
CA ALA A 43 2.47 -6.60 -5.64
C ALA A 43 1.79 -5.57 -4.72
N ILE A 44 1.89 -5.76 -3.41
CA ILE A 44 1.27 -4.94 -2.38
C ILE A 44 2.33 -4.57 -1.35
N VAL A 45 2.38 -3.28 -1.00
CA VAL A 45 3.24 -2.70 0.03
C VAL A 45 2.35 -1.97 1.03
N VAL A 46 2.39 -2.37 2.30
CA VAL A 46 1.74 -1.63 3.40
C VAL A 46 2.84 -1.03 4.26
N THR A 47 2.80 0.29 4.46
CA THR A 47 3.73 1.00 5.33
C THR A 47 2.96 1.69 6.45
N VAL A 48 3.31 1.36 7.69
CA VAL A 48 2.77 2.02 8.88
C VAL A 48 3.80 3.02 9.40
N ILE A 49 3.37 4.25 9.62
CA ILE A 49 4.23 5.37 9.99
C ILE A 49 3.74 5.92 11.33
N ALA A 50 4.64 6.04 12.29
CA ALA A 50 4.38 6.69 13.56
C ALA A 50 4.12 8.19 13.38
N ASP A 51 3.55 8.80 14.42
CA ASP A 51 3.27 10.24 14.47
C ASP A 51 4.52 11.11 14.31
N ASP A 52 5.70 10.57 14.65
CA ASP A 52 7.00 11.23 14.46
C ASP A 52 7.57 11.11 13.04
N GLY A 53 6.84 10.45 12.14
CA GLY A 53 7.23 10.23 10.75
C GLY A 53 8.16 9.03 10.52
N SER A 54 8.54 8.29 11.56
CA SER A 54 9.30 7.05 11.41
C SER A 54 8.43 5.95 10.82
N ALA A 55 8.94 5.22 9.83
CA ALA A 55 8.30 4.00 9.37
C ALA A 55 8.43 2.97 10.50
N LEU A 56 7.30 2.64 11.13
CA LEU A 56 7.26 1.60 12.14
C LEU A 56 7.49 0.26 11.48
N GLU A 57 6.79 -0.01 10.37
CA GLU A 57 6.82 -1.30 9.67
C GLU A 57 6.49 -1.20 8.19
N VAL A 58 7.10 -2.10 7.41
CA VAL A 58 6.82 -2.28 5.99
C VAL A 58 6.51 -3.76 5.74
N TRP A 59 5.32 -4.02 5.18
CA TRP A 59 4.88 -5.36 4.80
C TRP A 59 4.82 -5.47 3.28
N HIS A 60 5.24 -6.62 2.76
CA HIS A 60 5.24 -6.93 1.34
C HIS A 60 4.48 -8.23 1.10
N GLY A 61 3.65 -8.24 0.07
CA GLY A 61 3.07 -9.47 -0.44
C GLY A 61 2.67 -9.32 -1.89
N HIS A 62 2.33 -10.45 -2.50
CA HIS A 62 2.02 -10.49 -3.91
C HIS A 62 1.06 -11.62 -4.25
N ILE A 63 0.43 -11.47 -5.40
CA ILE A 63 -0.46 -12.45 -6.03
C ILE A 63 0.12 -12.64 -7.42
N ALA A 64 0.78 -13.77 -7.65
CA ALA A 64 1.40 -14.10 -8.93
C ALA A 64 1.07 -15.54 -9.34
N ASP A 65 0.94 -15.80 -10.64
CA ASP A 65 0.97 -17.15 -11.24
C ASP A 65 2.36 -17.58 -11.71
N LEU A 66 3.33 -16.68 -11.70
CA LEU A 66 4.72 -16.90 -12.10
C LEU A 66 5.74 -16.44 -11.03
N PRO A 67 6.94 -17.02 -10.99
CA PRO A 67 8.01 -16.63 -10.05
C PRO A 67 8.41 -15.16 -10.19
N GLU A 68 8.88 -14.54 -9.09
CA GLU A 68 9.30 -13.13 -9.06
C GLU A 68 10.35 -12.76 -10.12
N ALA A 69 11.28 -13.68 -10.42
CA ALA A 69 12.30 -13.49 -11.44
C ALA A 69 11.74 -13.33 -12.87
N ASP A 70 10.51 -13.77 -13.10
CA ASP A 70 9.85 -13.76 -14.41
C ASP A 70 8.82 -12.62 -14.52
N TRP A 71 8.71 -11.76 -13.49
CA TRP A 71 7.76 -10.63 -13.52
C TRP A 71 8.11 -9.67 -14.65
N PRO A 72 7.11 -9.20 -15.43
CA PRO A 72 7.36 -8.32 -16.57
C PRO A 72 7.93 -6.95 -16.17
N GLU A 73 7.76 -6.57 -14.90
CA GLU A 73 8.24 -5.32 -14.31
C GLU A 73 8.51 -5.48 -12.81
N ASP A 74 9.30 -4.56 -12.24
CA ASP A 74 9.54 -4.49 -10.79
C ASP A 74 8.33 -3.89 -10.06
N SER A 75 7.23 -4.64 -9.97
CA SER A 75 5.99 -4.19 -9.32
C SER A 75 6.21 -3.83 -7.84
N TYR A 76 7.12 -4.51 -7.13
CA TYR A 76 7.49 -4.11 -5.77
C TYR A 76 8.21 -2.77 -5.74
N GLY A 77 9.18 -2.55 -6.64
CA GLY A 77 9.85 -1.27 -6.81
C GLY A 77 8.89 -0.12 -7.07
N ILE A 78 7.92 -0.35 -7.95
CA ILE A 78 6.88 0.63 -8.29
C ILE A 78 5.98 0.91 -7.08
N ALA A 79 5.47 -0.12 -6.39
CA ALA A 79 4.64 0.06 -5.19
C ALA A 79 5.40 0.79 -4.06
N ARG A 80 6.70 0.52 -3.88
CA ARG A 80 7.57 1.27 -2.96
C ARG A 80 7.75 2.72 -3.40
N ALA A 81 7.92 2.98 -4.69
CA ALA A 81 8.05 4.34 -5.22
C ALA A 81 6.77 5.16 -5.01
N LYS A 82 5.58 4.57 -5.20
CA LYS A 82 4.28 5.19 -4.88
C LYS A 82 4.19 5.58 -3.38
N THR A 83 4.65 4.68 -2.51
CA THR A 83 4.74 4.92 -1.07
C THR A 83 5.70 6.07 -0.74
N ALA A 84 6.90 6.07 -1.32
CA ALA A 84 7.92 7.09 -1.10
C ALA A 84 7.45 8.48 -1.56
N LEU A 85 6.78 8.56 -2.71
CA LEU A 85 6.16 9.80 -3.19
C LEU A 85 5.13 10.34 -2.19
N THR A 86 4.32 9.46 -1.63
CA THR A 86 3.26 9.82 -0.67
C THR A 86 3.83 10.23 0.67
N LEU A 87 4.87 9.55 1.13
CA LEU A 87 5.64 9.93 2.31
C LEU A 87 6.18 11.36 2.17
N ARG A 88 6.82 11.65 1.03
CA ARG A 88 7.48 12.94 0.77
C ARG A 88 6.49 14.09 0.61
N THR A 89 5.39 13.88 -0.12
CA THR A 89 4.47 14.98 -0.49
C THR A 89 3.29 15.13 0.46
N GLY A 90 2.97 14.11 1.24
CA GLY A 90 1.74 14.07 2.04
C GLY A 90 0.47 13.76 1.22
N LEU A 91 0.58 13.54 -0.09
CA LEU A 91 -0.53 13.31 -1.03
C LEU A 91 -0.41 11.92 -1.67
N THR A 92 -1.52 11.30 -2.06
CA THR A 92 -1.46 10.04 -2.85
C THR A 92 -0.81 10.30 -4.20
N ALA A 93 -0.25 9.26 -4.84
CA ALA A 93 0.34 9.36 -6.17
C ALA A 93 -0.66 9.93 -7.18
N GLU A 94 -1.94 9.51 -7.10
CA GLU A 94 -3.01 10.07 -7.93
C GLU A 94 -3.18 11.58 -7.71
N GLN A 95 -3.22 12.03 -6.46
CA GLN A 95 -3.37 13.45 -6.12
C GLN A 95 -2.18 14.29 -6.59
N VAL A 96 -0.97 13.74 -6.52
CA VAL A 96 0.23 14.38 -7.07
C VAL A 96 0.10 14.53 -8.57
N HIS A 97 -0.17 13.43 -9.29
CA HIS A 97 -0.23 13.44 -10.75
C HIS A 97 -1.37 14.28 -11.32
N LYS A 98 -2.58 14.16 -10.77
CA LYS A 98 -3.76 14.83 -11.33
C LYS A 98 -3.89 16.29 -10.93
N SER A 99 -3.48 16.63 -9.71
CA SER A 99 -3.80 17.94 -9.11
C SER A 99 -2.57 18.75 -8.70
N HIS A 100 -1.40 18.12 -8.50
CA HIS A 100 -0.19 18.77 -8.02
C HIS A 100 1.08 18.32 -8.78
N PRO A 101 1.10 18.31 -10.13
CA PRO A 101 2.21 17.73 -10.89
C PRO A 101 3.54 18.44 -10.65
N GLY A 102 3.53 19.69 -10.16
CA GLY A 102 4.74 20.42 -9.76
C GLY A 102 5.48 19.85 -8.53
N LEU A 103 4.91 18.86 -7.84
CA LEU A 103 5.57 18.15 -6.74
C LEU A 103 6.41 16.94 -7.19
N LEU A 104 6.33 16.58 -8.48
CA LEU A 104 7.12 15.51 -9.07
C LEU A 104 8.58 15.94 -9.24
N LEU A 105 9.48 15.02 -8.92
CA LEU A 105 10.92 15.12 -9.12
C LEU A 105 11.34 14.16 -10.26
N PRO A 106 12.48 14.45 -10.94
CA PRO A 106 13.01 13.51 -11.91
C PRO A 106 13.23 12.12 -11.32
N GLY A 107 12.65 11.09 -11.97
CA GLY A 107 12.72 9.70 -11.52
C GLY A 107 11.59 9.28 -10.58
N ASP A 108 10.66 10.16 -10.23
CA ASP A 108 9.42 9.74 -9.56
C ASP A 108 8.61 8.80 -10.48
N VAL A 109 7.83 7.94 -9.82
CA VAL A 109 6.91 7.02 -10.47
C VAL A 109 5.76 7.79 -11.13
N GLU A 110 5.43 7.46 -12.38
CA GLU A 110 4.31 8.08 -13.11
C GLU A 110 2.96 7.41 -12.84
N TRP A 111 2.98 6.19 -12.27
CA TRP A 111 1.79 5.39 -12.01
C TRP A 111 1.15 5.72 -10.65
N TRP A 112 -0.19 5.71 -10.61
CA TRP A 112 -0.96 5.79 -9.35
C TRP A 112 -1.48 4.41 -8.91
N GLY A 113 -2.18 4.35 -7.77
CA GLY A 113 -2.59 3.09 -7.14
C GLY A 113 -2.08 2.99 -5.71
N ASN A 114 -2.50 3.96 -4.88
CA ASN A 114 -2.19 3.95 -3.46
C ASN A 114 -3.19 4.79 -2.65
N THR A 115 -3.36 4.44 -1.39
CA THR A 115 -4.18 5.19 -0.44
C THR A 115 -3.42 5.46 0.84
N GLN A 116 -3.91 6.43 1.61
CA GLN A 116 -3.41 6.73 2.94
C GLN A 116 -4.56 7.05 3.89
N LEU A 117 -4.38 6.70 5.16
CA LEU A 117 -5.36 6.91 6.21
C LEU A 117 -4.70 7.06 7.58
N GLN A 118 -5.49 7.52 8.55
CA GLN A 118 -5.07 7.66 9.95
C GLN A 118 -5.77 6.60 10.80
N ILE A 119 -5.00 5.79 11.52
CA ILE A 119 -5.51 4.74 12.43
C ILE A 119 -4.83 4.92 13.79
N GLY A 120 -5.61 5.29 14.82
CA GLY A 120 -5.10 5.42 16.18
C GLY A 120 -3.92 6.40 16.32
N GLY A 121 -3.99 7.55 15.62
CA GLY A 121 -2.92 8.57 15.56
C GLY A 121 -1.87 8.34 14.47
N ARG A 122 -1.77 7.10 13.95
CA ARG A 122 -0.72 6.69 13.02
C ARG A 122 -1.15 6.81 11.58
N ARG A 123 -0.22 7.19 10.70
CA ARG A 123 -0.46 7.24 9.26
C ARG A 123 -0.16 5.86 8.66
N VAL A 124 -1.12 5.29 7.95
CA VAL A 124 -0.95 4.06 7.16
C VAL A 124 -0.99 4.42 5.69
N ILE A 125 -0.04 3.91 4.92
CA ILE A 125 -0.01 4.01 3.46
C ILE A 125 -0.11 2.59 2.91
N VAL A 126 -1.03 2.37 1.97
CA VAL A 126 -1.14 1.13 1.22
C VAL A 126 -0.91 1.45 -0.24
N SER A 127 0.06 0.77 -0.87
CA SER A 127 0.40 0.93 -2.27
C SER A 127 0.38 -0.41 -2.96
N ALA A 128 -0.08 -0.45 -4.21
CA ALA A 128 -0.14 -1.66 -5.01
C ALA A 128 0.41 -1.39 -6.41
N SER A 129 0.88 -2.44 -7.10
CA SER A 129 1.34 -2.36 -8.48
C SER A 129 1.24 -3.71 -9.18
N GLY A 130 0.99 -3.71 -10.49
CA GLY A 130 0.99 -4.90 -11.34
C GLY A 130 -0.32 -5.09 -12.10
N LEU A 131 -1.35 -4.33 -11.75
CA LEU A 131 -2.61 -4.26 -12.50
C LEU A 131 -2.77 -2.88 -13.15
N ASP A 132 -3.91 -2.65 -13.81
CA ASP A 132 -4.33 -1.30 -14.17
C ASP A 132 -4.46 -0.43 -12.91
N GLU A 133 -4.07 0.83 -13.03
CA GLU A 133 -3.89 1.74 -11.91
C GLU A 133 -5.20 1.96 -11.11
N ILE A 134 -6.37 1.82 -11.75
CA ILE A 134 -7.67 1.90 -11.08
C ILE A 134 -7.87 0.68 -10.15
N TRP A 135 -7.42 -0.50 -10.57
CA TRP A 135 -7.51 -1.70 -9.76
C TRP A 135 -6.50 -1.71 -8.62
N ASP A 136 -5.27 -1.25 -8.87
CA ASP A 136 -4.30 -1.01 -7.80
C ASP A 136 -4.90 -0.11 -6.71
N GLN A 137 -5.52 1.02 -7.12
CA GLN A 137 -6.15 1.97 -6.21
C GLN A 137 -7.27 1.32 -5.38
N ARG A 138 -8.21 0.63 -6.03
CA ARG A 138 -9.36 -0.02 -5.36
C ARG A 138 -8.92 -1.11 -4.37
N ILE A 139 -7.87 -1.84 -4.68
CA ILE A 139 -7.33 -2.87 -3.77
C ILE A 139 -6.68 -2.20 -2.57
N CYS A 140 -5.94 -1.10 -2.77
CA CYS A 140 -5.39 -0.32 -1.67
C CYS A 140 -6.48 0.20 -0.72
N GLU A 141 -7.57 0.74 -1.27
CA GLU A 141 -8.73 1.21 -0.51
C GLU A 141 -9.39 0.07 0.28
N ALA A 142 -9.62 -1.09 -0.34
CA ALA A 142 -10.20 -2.24 0.34
C ALA A 142 -9.32 -2.75 1.50
N ILE A 143 -8.00 -2.81 1.31
CA ILE A 143 -7.05 -3.16 2.38
C ILE A 143 -7.12 -2.13 3.51
N ALA A 144 -7.12 -0.83 3.17
CA ALA A 144 -7.21 0.24 4.14
C ALA A 144 -8.49 0.15 4.99
N ASP A 145 -9.66 -0.07 4.37
CA ASP A 145 -10.93 -0.22 5.08
C ASP A 145 -10.91 -1.42 6.05
N LEU A 146 -10.33 -2.55 5.62
CA LEU A 146 -10.18 -3.72 6.48
C LEU A 146 -9.22 -3.47 7.64
N LEU A 147 -8.13 -2.73 7.42
CA LEU A 147 -7.20 -2.34 8.47
C LEU A 147 -7.87 -1.42 9.50
N VAL A 148 -8.73 -0.49 9.08
CA VAL A 148 -9.52 0.35 10.01
C VAL A 148 -10.36 -0.54 10.93
N ILE A 149 -11.09 -1.50 10.36
CA ILE A 149 -11.95 -2.40 11.14
C ILE A 149 -11.11 -3.23 12.11
N ALA A 150 -10.02 -3.83 11.61
CA ALA A 150 -9.24 -4.79 12.36
C ALA A 150 -8.35 -4.16 13.45
N LEU A 151 -7.92 -2.91 13.27
CA LEU A 151 -7.07 -2.19 14.23
C LEU A 151 -7.85 -1.24 15.15
N ALA A 152 -9.11 -0.94 14.85
CA ALA A 152 -10.02 -0.22 15.76
C ALA A 152 -10.75 -1.15 16.75
N SER A 153 -10.60 -2.47 16.59
CA SER A 153 -11.16 -3.51 17.47
C SER A 153 -10.21 -3.86 18.60
#